data_AF-A0A494VTI1-F1
#
_entry.id   AF-A0A494VTI1-F1
#
_cell.length_a   1.000
_cell.length_b   1.000
_cell.length_c   1.000
_cell.angle_alpha   90.00
_cell.angle_beta   90.00
_cell.angle_gamma   90.00
#
_symmetry.space_group_name_H-M   'P 1'
#
loop_
_entity.id
_entity.type
_entity.pdbx_description
1 polymer ?
#
loop_
_entity_poly.entity_id
_entity_poly.type
_entity_poly.pdbx_seq_one_letter_code
_entity_poly.pdbx_strand_id
1 'polypeptide(L)'
;MIKIKRRYIGISVVISLLLALFFGYGWVNNMVSYKYEVQDFLKPGLQPNSGLDSDQLEIIHALLFCKYAMIACLLLLVGLLVINEKEPSFKGRIQWV
;
A
#
# COMPACT_ATOMS: atom_id res chain seq x y z
N MET A 1 -17.22 4.13 25.45
CA MET A 1 -16.79 2.71 25.42
C MET A 1 -17.15 2.16 24.04
N ILE A 2 -16.18 1.69 23.28
CA ILE A 2 -16.39 1.24 21.90
C ILE A 2 -16.62 -0.27 21.91
N LYS A 3 -17.77 -0.72 21.39
CA LYS A 3 -18.13 -2.12 21.24
C LYS A 3 -17.75 -2.57 19.84
N ILE A 4 -16.80 -3.51 19.73
CA ILE A 4 -16.36 -4.06 18.45
C ILE A 4 -16.71 -5.55 18.45
N LYS A 5 -17.37 -6.05 17.40
CA LYS A 5 -17.54 -7.51 17.24
C LYS A 5 -16.27 -8.11 16.68
N ARG A 6 -15.82 -9.25 17.22
CA ARG A 6 -14.59 -9.94 16.80
C ARG A 6 -14.56 -10.25 15.30
N ARG A 7 -15.74 -10.51 14.73
CA ARG A 7 -15.95 -10.71 13.29
C ARG A 7 -15.51 -9.51 12.43
N TYR A 8 -15.68 -8.27 12.90
CA TYR A 8 -15.27 -7.09 12.16
C TYR A 8 -13.75 -6.94 12.09
N ILE A 9 -13.01 -7.31 13.15
CA ILE A 9 -11.54 -7.34 13.08
C ILE A 9 -11.06 -8.37 12.06
N GLY A 10 -11.62 -9.58 12.08
CA GLY A 10 -11.26 -10.60 11.10
C GLY A 10 -11.50 -10.14 9.65
N ILE A 11 -12.65 -9.51 9.39
CA ILE A 11 -12.97 -8.93 8.08
C ILE A 11 -11.98 -7.82 7.71
N SER A 12 -11.68 -6.90 8.63
CA SER A 12 -10.72 -5.82 8.38
C SER A 12 -9.31 -6.34 8.07
N VAL A 13 -8.86 -7.38 8.77
CA VAL A 13 -7.57 -8.05 8.49
C VAL A 13 -7.55 -8.62 7.07
N VAL A 14 -8.61 -9.34 6.67
CA VAL A 14 -8.71 -9.90 5.31
C VAL A 14 -8.73 -8.81 4.24
N ILE A 15 -9.50 -7.74 4.45
CA ILE A 15 -9.57 -6.61 3.51
C ILE A 15 -8.21 -5.91 3.41
N SER A 16 -7.56 -5.60 4.53
CA SER A 16 -6.24 -4.99 4.54
C SER A 16 -5.18 -5.85 3.84
N LEU A 17 -5.27 -7.18 3.98
CA LEU A 17 -4.38 -8.11 3.29
C LEU A 17 -4.62 -8.12 1.78
N LEU A 18 -5.88 -8.16 1.33
CA LEU A 18 -6.22 -8.09 -0.09
C LEU A 18 -5.80 -6.76 -0.72
N LEU A 19 -6.02 -5.64 -0.03
CA LEU A 19 -5.57 -4.32 -0.48
C LEU A 19 -4.05 -4.23 -0.55
N ALA A 20 -3.33 -4.76 0.45
CA ALA A 20 -1.87 -4.79 0.43
C ALA A 20 -1.34 -5.60 -0.78
N LEU A 21 -1.94 -6.75 -1.08
CA LEU A 21 -1.58 -7.55 -2.26
C LEU A 21 -1.89 -6.81 -3.57
N PHE A 22 -3.06 -6.17 -3.66
CA PHE A 22 -3.45 -5.39 -4.84
C PHE A 22 -2.51 -4.22 -5.10
N PHE A 23 -2.20 -3.42 -4.08
CA PHE A 23 -1.26 -2.31 -4.21
C PHE A 23 0.18 -2.77 -4.41
N GLY A 24 0.57 -3.90 -3.81
CA GLY A 24 1.87 -4.53 -4.07
C GLY A 24 2.02 -4.97 -5.52
N TYR A 25 1.00 -5.62 -6.09
CA TYR A 25 0.96 -5.96 -7.52
C TYR A 25 1.04 -4.71 -8.40
N GLY A 26 0.22 -3.69 -8.12
CA GLY A 26 0.26 -2.42 -8.84
C GLY A 26 1.62 -1.73 -8.77
N TRP A 27 2.28 -1.79 -7.61
CA TRP A 27 3.62 -1.24 -7.44
C TRP A 27 4.65 -1.96 -8.32
N VAL A 28 4.66 -3.30 -8.33
CA VAL A 28 5.56 -4.09 -9.18
C VAL A 28 5.30 -3.84 -10.66
N ASN A 29 4.02 -3.80 -11.06
CA ASN A 29 3.63 -3.52 -12.44
C ASN A 29 4.13 -2.14 -12.91
N ASN A 30 3.90 -1.10 -12.10
CA ASN A 30 4.37 0.25 -12.41
C ASN A 30 5.90 0.36 -12.38
N MET A 31 6.59 -0.46 -11.58
CA MET A 31 8.06 -0.52 -11.57
C MET A 31 8.62 -1.14 -12.85
N VAL A 32 7.92 -2.13 -13.40
CA VAL A 32 8.25 -2.70 -14.72
C VAL A 32 8.02 -1.67 -15.82
N SER A 33 6.87 -0.98 -15.81
CA SER A 33 6.59 0.12 -16.75
C SER A 33 7.61 1.26 -16.64
N TYR A 34 7.98 1.67 -15.43
CA TYR A 34 9.02 2.67 -15.20
C TYR A 34 10.35 2.26 -15.84
N LYS A 35 10.74 0.98 -15.68
CA LYS A 35 11.97 0.48 -16.29
C LYS A 35 11.94 0.61 -17.82
N TYR A 36 10.87 0.17 -18.47
CA TYR A 36 10.79 0.17 -19.93
C TYR A 36 10.53 1.55 -20.54
N GLU A 37 9.74 2.39 -19.87
CA GLU A 37 9.24 3.65 -20.43
C GLU A 37 10.00 4.88 -19.94
N VAL A 38 10.66 4.80 -18.78
CA VAL A 38 11.39 5.93 -18.19
C VAL A 38 12.88 5.66 -18.16
N GLN A 39 13.31 4.50 -17.64
CA GLN A 39 14.73 4.18 -17.47
C GLN A 39 15.41 3.79 -18.79
N ASP A 40 14.76 2.94 -19.60
CA ASP A 40 15.29 2.49 -20.89
C ASP A 40 15.02 3.50 -22.02
N PHE A 41 14.25 4.57 -21.78
CA PHE A 41 14.08 5.73 -22.67
C PHE A 41 15.19 6.78 -22.56
N LEU A 42 16.23 6.54 -21.76
CA LEU A 42 17.60 7.00 -22.06
C LEU A 42 18.14 6.30 -23.33
N LYS A 43 17.31 6.22 -24.39
CA LYS A 43 17.69 5.71 -25.70
C LYS A 43 18.79 6.62 -26.25
N PRO A 44 19.83 6.07 -26.89
CA PRO A 44 20.91 6.86 -27.47
C PRO A 44 20.33 7.85 -28.50
N GLY A 45 20.31 9.14 -28.16
CA GLY A 45 19.83 10.22 -29.03
C GLY A 45 18.86 11.24 -28.40
N LEU A 46 18.23 10.92 -27.26
CA LEU A 46 17.39 11.89 -26.53
C LEU A 46 18.25 12.70 -25.54
N GLN A 47 18.14 14.04 -25.60
CA GLN A 47 18.93 14.91 -24.74
C GLN A 47 18.56 14.67 -23.27
N PRO A 48 19.52 14.54 -22.35
CA PRO A 48 19.25 14.36 -20.91
C PRO A 48 18.51 15.55 -20.25
N ASN A 49 18.23 16.61 -21.02
CA ASN A 49 17.50 17.81 -20.60
C ASN A 49 16.06 17.87 -21.12
N SER A 50 15.59 16.92 -21.94
CA SER A 50 14.16 16.81 -22.23
C SER A 50 13.47 16.30 -20.95
N GLY A 51 12.64 17.14 -20.33
CA GLY A 51 11.85 16.75 -19.17
C GLY A 51 11.05 15.48 -19.41
N LEU A 52 10.65 14.82 -18.32
CA LEU A 52 9.79 13.64 -18.38
C LEU A 52 8.49 13.97 -19.13
N ASP A 53 8.08 13.09 -20.04
CA ASP A 53 6.79 13.21 -20.71
C ASP A 53 5.65 13.00 -19.69
N SER A 54 4.46 13.49 -20.03
CA SER A 54 3.25 13.37 -19.19
C SER A 54 2.95 11.92 -18.80
N ASP A 55 3.08 10.97 -19.72
CA ASP A 55 2.90 9.53 -19.47
C ASP A 55 3.95 8.98 -18.48
N GLN A 56 5.20 9.42 -18.61
CA GLN A 56 6.29 9.02 -17.71
C GLN A 56 6.06 9.56 -16.28
N LEU A 57 5.55 10.79 -16.17
CA LEU A 57 5.14 11.37 -14.89
C LEU A 57 3.96 10.59 -14.28
N GLU A 58 2.98 10.18 -15.06
CA GLU A 58 1.86 9.37 -14.58
C GLU A 58 2.34 8.02 -14.03
N ILE A 59 3.25 7.35 -14.72
CA ILE A 59 3.86 6.09 -14.25
C ILE A 59 4.59 6.28 -12.91
N ILE A 60 5.35 7.36 -12.76
CA ILE A 60 6.06 7.66 -11.51
C ILE A 60 5.07 7.95 -10.37
N HIS A 61 4.03 8.75 -10.62
CA HIS A 61 3.00 9.03 -9.62
C HIS A 61 2.24 7.77 -9.21
N ALA A 62 1.87 6.92 -10.17
CA ALA A 62 1.19 5.65 -9.91
C ALA A 62 2.09 4.68 -9.13
N LEU A 63 3.39 4.62 -9.44
CA LEU A 63 4.38 3.85 -8.71
C LEU A 63 4.48 4.29 -7.25
N LEU A 64 4.61 5.61 -7.01
CA LEU A 64 4.69 6.17 -5.66
C LEU A 64 3.40 5.96 -4.88
N PHE A 65 2.24 6.17 -5.52
CA PHE A 65 0.94 5.94 -4.90
C PHE A 65 0.77 4.48 -4.46
N CYS A 66 1.01 3.52 -5.36
CA CYS A 66 0.89 2.10 -5.03
C CYS A 66 1.84 1.70 -3.89
N LYS A 67 3.07 2.23 -3.89
CA LYS A 67 4.04 2.00 -2.81
C LYS A 67 3.52 2.51 -1.46
N TYR A 68 3.07 3.77 -1.39
CA TYR A 68 2.58 4.36 -0.14
C TYR A 68 1.29 3.67 0.34
N ALA A 69 0.38 3.36 -0.57
CA ALA A 69 -0.86 2.65 -0.26
C ALA A 69 -0.60 1.24 0.30
N MET A 70 0.36 0.51 -0.28
CA MET A 70 0.78 -0.80 0.23
C MET A 70 1.36 -0.69 1.65
N ILE A 71 2.29 0.26 1.89
CA ILE A 71 2.88 0.48 3.22
C ILE A 71 1.80 0.83 4.24
N ALA A 72 0.85 1.71 3.89
CA ALA A 72 -0.25 2.07 4.78
C ALA A 72 -1.14 0.86 5.13
N CYS A 73 -1.45 0.00 4.16
CA CYS A 73 -2.20 -1.23 4.40
C CYS A 73 -1.46 -2.19 5.35
N LEU A 74 -0.13 -2.32 5.21
CA LEU A 74 0.69 -3.13 6.10
C LEU A 74 0.75 -2.55 7.52
N LEU A 75 0.88 -1.23 7.67
CA LEU A 75 0.85 -0.58 8.98
C LEU A 75 -0.50 -0.78 9.68
N LEU A 76 -1.61 -0.67 8.94
CA LEU A 76 -2.94 -0.96 9.46
C LEU A 76 -3.08 -2.43 9.87
N LEU A 77 -2.57 -3.36 9.05
CA LEU A 77 -2.57 -4.79 9.36
C LEU A 77 -1.80 -5.09 10.66
N VAL A 78 -0.58 -4.56 10.79
CA VAL A 78 0.23 -4.71 12.01
C VAL A 78 -0.49 -4.10 13.21
N GLY A 79 -1.08 -2.90 13.07
CA GLY A 79 -1.85 -2.26 14.13
C GLY A 79 -3.06 -3.10 14.57
N LEU A 80 -3.80 -3.67 13.63
CA LEU A 80 -4.93 -4.56 13.91
C LEU A 80 -4.48 -5.85 14.62
N LEU A 81 -3.35 -6.43 14.20
CA LEU A 81 -2.78 -7.62 14.84
C LEU A 81 -2.31 -7.32 16.27
N VAL A 82 -1.63 -6.19 16.50
CA VAL A 82 -1.20 -5.77 17.84
C VAL A 82 -2.39 -5.52 18.76
N ILE A 83 -3.45 -4.88 18.26
CA ILE A 83 -4.70 -4.69 19.04
C ILE A 83 -5.32 -6.05 19.40
N ASN A 84 -5.32 -7.00 18.46
CA ASN A 84 -5.84 -8.35 18.66
C ASN A 84 -4.97 -9.17 19.63
N GLU A 85 -3.66 -8.99 19.66
CA GLU A 85 -2.75 -9.70 20.57
C GLU A 85 -2.71 -9.08 21.97
N LYS A 86 -2.71 -7.75 22.07
CA LYS A 86 -2.71 -7.01 23.34
C LYS A 86 -4.07 -6.89 24.00
N GLU A 87 -5.10 -7.54 23.45
CA GLU A 87 -6.46 -7.67 23.97
C GLU A 87 -6.54 -7.81 25.51
N PRO A 88 -5.79 -8.71 26.19
CA PRO A 88 -5.87 -8.87 27.64
C PRO A 88 -5.28 -7.70 28.44
N SER A 89 -4.45 -6.84 27.83
CA SER A 89 -3.84 -5.67 28.48
C SER A 89 -4.72 -4.42 28.42
N PHE A 90 -5.72 -4.37 27.53
CA PHE A 90 -6.71 -3.29 27.43
C PHE A 90 -7.81 -3.44 28.47
N LYS A 91 -7.45 -3.52 29.76
CA LYS A 91 -8.35 -3.60 30.92
C LYS A 91 -9.57 -2.67 30.79
N GLY A 92 -10.69 -3.19 30.29
CA GLY A 92 -12.00 -2.52 30.24
C GLY A 92 -12.18 -1.37 29.23
N ARG A 93 -11.20 -1.01 28.39
CA ARG A 93 -11.37 0.08 27.39
C ARG A 93 -12.04 -0.39 26.10
N ILE A 94 -11.84 -1.66 25.73
CA ILE A 94 -12.44 -2.30 24.55
C ILE A 94 -13.22 -3.51 25.08
N GLN A 95 -14.54 -3.54 24.83
CA GLN A 95 -15.39 -4.68 25.15
C GLN A 95 -15.87 -5.34 23.85
N TRP A 96 -15.60 -6.63 23.73
CA TRP A 96 -16.13 -7.48 22.67
C TRP A 96 -17.58 -7.84 22.98
N VAL A 97 -18.44 -7.71 21.98
CA VAL A 97 -19.85 -8.14 22.02
C VAL A 97 -20.08 -9.24 21.00
#